data_AF-A0A0D7KQ83-F1
#
_entry.id   AF-A0A0D7KQ83-F1
#
_cell.length_a   1.000
_cell.length_b   1.000
_cell.length_c   1.000
_cell.angle_alpha   90.00
_cell.angle_beta   90.00
_cell.angle_gamma   90.00
#
_symmetry.space_group_name_H-M   'P 1'
#
loop_
_entity.id
_entity.type
_entity.pdbx_description
1 polymer ?
#
loop_
_entity_poly.entity_id
_entity_poly.type
_entity_poly.pdbx_seq_one_letter_code
_entity_poly.pdbx_strand_id
1 'polypeptide(L)'
;MLSEKVVNYCKSKNWWFEDIEEEYKNALVKLGIDMSSDFAAFYLHAEEGPTFYNRRYEIYQICWFMINSSDYMLAMESAHAVLNLPEEYIPLDSFEGEYGFFYK
;
A
#
# COMPACT_ATOMS: atom_id res chain seq x y z
N MET A 1 2.56 -15.09 6.91
CA MET A 1 3.92 -15.07 6.34
C MET A 1 3.83 -14.75 4.86
N LEU A 2 4.49 -13.67 4.42
CA LEU A 2 4.52 -13.24 3.03
C LEU A 2 5.02 -14.38 2.14
N SER A 3 4.31 -14.65 1.05
CA SER A 3 4.63 -15.78 0.19
C SER A 3 5.99 -15.59 -0.48
N GLU A 4 6.84 -16.62 -0.44
CA GLU A 4 8.12 -16.65 -1.18
C GLU A 4 7.91 -16.42 -2.68
N LYS A 5 6.77 -16.81 -3.24
CA LYS A 5 6.45 -16.57 -4.65
C LYS A 5 6.39 -15.07 -4.96
N VAL A 6 5.82 -14.27 -4.06
CA VAL A 6 5.72 -12.81 -4.22
C VAL A 6 7.09 -12.19 -4.09
N VAL A 7 7.85 -12.55 -3.06
CA VAL A 7 9.22 -12.08 -2.83
C VAL A 7 10.11 -12.37 -4.04
N ASN A 8 10.12 -13.62 -4.52
CA ASN A 8 10.90 -14.04 -5.68
C ASN A 8 10.47 -13.33 -6.97
N TYR A 9 9.18 -13.05 -7.14
CA TYR A 9 8.69 -12.26 -8.26
C TYR A 9 9.24 -10.83 -8.21
N CYS A 10 9.13 -10.13 -7.08
CA CYS A 10 9.68 -8.77 -6.90
C CYS A 10 11.20 -8.76 -7.11
N LYS A 11 11.93 -9.74 -6.55
CA LYS A 11 13.38 -9.91 -6.78
C LYS A 11 13.72 -10.07 -8.27
N SER A 12 12.95 -10.89 -9.00
CA SER A 12 13.16 -11.08 -10.46
C SER A 12 12.93 -9.82 -11.30
N LYS A 13 12.23 -8.83 -10.73
CA LYS A 13 11.95 -7.53 -11.35
C LYS A 13 12.85 -6.40 -10.86
N ASN A 14 13.77 -6.67 -9.92
CA ASN A 14 14.53 -5.66 -9.16
C ASN A 14 13.65 -4.68 -8.37
N TRP A 15 12.51 -5.15 -7.87
CA TRP A 15 11.57 -4.37 -7.04
C TRP A 15 11.68 -4.69 -5.56
N TRP A 16 12.59 -5.58 -5.16
CA TRP A 16 12.77 -5.96 -3.76
C TRP A 16 14.06 -5.37 -3.22
N PHE A 17 13.94 -4.50 -2.23
CA PHE A 17 15.05 -3.81 -1.58
C PHE A 17 15.24 -4.36 -0.18
N GLU A 18 16.48 -4.71 0.20
CA GLU A 18 16.78 -5.23 1.55
C GLU A 18 16.88 -4.10 2.57
N ASP A 19 17.28 -2.90 2.14
CA ASP A 19 17.35 -1.71 2.97
C ASP A 19 15.96 -1.08 3.10
N ILE A 20 15.55 -0.83 4.34
CA ILE A 20 14.24 -0.27 4.67
C ILE A 20 14.37 1.22 4.94
N GLU A 21 13.56 2.03 4.28
CA GLU A 21 13.46 3.46 4.55
C GLU A 21 12.69 3.73 5.84
N GLU A 22 13.23 4.59 6.71
CA GLU A 22 12.61 4.92 8.00
C GLU A 22 11.28 5.67 7.81
N GLU A 23 11.15 6.45 6.74
CA GLU A 23 9.93 7.17 6.39
C GLU A 23 8.79 6.19 6.06
N TYR A 24 9.09 5.06 5.43
CA TYR A 24 8.10 4.02 5.12
C TYR A 24 7.60 3.33 6.40
N LYS A 25 8.49 3.07 7.36
CA LYS A 25 8.07 2.56 8.68
C LYS A 25 7.12 3.53 9.38
N ASN A 26 7.48 4.81 9.40
CA ASN A 26 6.66 5.85 10.02
C ASN A 26 5.29 5.99 9.34
N ALA A 27 5.24 5.87 8.00
CA ALA A 27 3.99 5.87 7.25
C ALA A 27 3.07 4.71 7.65
N LEU A 28 3.60 3.48 7.75
CA LEU A 28 2.83 2.31 8.15
C LEU A 28 2.34 2.40 9.60
N VAL A 29 3.18 2.87 10.52
CA VAL A 29 2.79 3.11 11.92
C VAL A 29 1.66 4.14 12.00
N LYS A 30 1.73 5.21 11.20
CA LYS A 30 0.68 6.24 11.13
C LYS A 30 -0.65 5.69 10.61
N LEU A 31 -0.60 4.70 9.72
CA LEU A 31 -1.77 3.96 9.23
C LEU A 31 -2.25 2.87 10.22
N GLY A 32 -1.60 2.68 11.36
CA GLY A 32 -1.97 1.67 12.34
C GLY A 32 -1.63 0.23 11.92
N ILE A 33 -0.75 0.06 10.94
CA ILE A 33 -0.33 -1.26 10.45
C ILE A 33 0.59 -1.94 11.48
N ASP A 34 0.33 -3.21 11.76
CA ASP A 34 1.24 -4.05 12.53
C ASP A 34 2.54 -4.29 11.73
N MET A 35 3.66 -3.81 12.27
CA MET A 35 4.98 -3.93 11.64
C MET A 35 5.48 -5.38 11.54
N SER A 36 4.87 -6.32 12.25
CA SER A 36 5.16 -7.75 12.12
C SER A 36 4.31 -8.46 11.05
N SER A 37 3.36 -7.75 10.43
CA SER A 37 2.48 -8.31 9.41
C SER A 37 3.16 -8.52 8.06
N ASP A 38 2.60 -9.42 7.26
CA ASP A 38 3.03 -9.64 5.88
C ASP A 38 2.84 -8.40 5.00
N PHE A 39 1.84 -7.59 5.33
CA PHE A 39 1.54 -6.35 4.64
C PHE A 39 2.65 -5.32 4.86
N ALA A 40 3.08 -5.14 6.11
CA ALA A 40 4.23 -4.31 6.43
C ALA A 40 5.50 -4.85 5.74
N ALA A 41 5.76 -6.15 5.83
CA ALA A 41 6.91 -6.77 5.17
C ALA A 41 6.90 -6.53 3.65
N PHE A 42 5.74 -6.58 3.00
CA PHE A 42 5.65 -6.28 1.58
C PHE A 42 5.95 -4.81 1.29
N TYR A 43 5.28 -3.87 1.94
CA TYR A 43 5.39 -2.43 1.62
C TYR A 43 6.69 -1.76 2.09
N LEU A 44 7.46 -2.40 2.97
CA LEU A 44 8.81 -1.94 3.35
C LEU A 44 9.89 -2.34 2.35
N HIS A 45 9.65 -3.38 1.54
CA HIS A 45 10.67 -3.98 0.69
C HIS A 45 10.32 -3.94 -0.79
N ALA A 46 9.04 -4.02 -1.15
CA ALA A 46 8.58 -4.02 -2.52
C ALA A 46 8.33 -2.60 -3.02
N GLU A 47 8.95 -2.25 -4.14
CA GLU A 47 8.73 -0.98 -4.83
C GLU A 47 9.03 -1.11 -6.34
N GLU A 48 7.98 -0.92 -7.16
CA GLU A 48 8.10 -0.72 -8.62
C GLU A 48 8.20 0.78 -8.97
N GLY A 49 7.60 1.62 -8.12
CA GLY A 49 7.37 3.06 -8.27
C GLY A 49 6.21 3.48 -7.35
N PRO A 50 5.48 4.57 -7.65
CA PRO A 50 4.33 5.01 -6.87
C PRO A 50 3.19 3.98 -6.81
N THR A 51 3.08 3.13 -7.84
CA THR A 51 2.07 2.07 -7.94
C THR A 51 2.70 0.78 -8.44
N PHE A 52 2.11 -0.34 -8.05
CA PHE A 52 2.31 -1.65 -8.67
C PHE A 52 1.29 -1.81 -9.79
N TYR A 53 1.78 -1.98 -11.02
CA TYR A 53 0.92 -1.96 -12.19
C TYR A 53 0.69 -3.36 -12.76
N ASN A 54 -0.55 -3.65 -13.14
CA ASN A 54 -0.85 -4.68 -14.11
C ASN A 54 -1.79 -4.14 -15.20
N ARG A 55 -2.00 -4.91 -16.27
CA ARG A 55 -2.80 -4.49 -17.44
C ARG A 55 -4.23 -3.98 -17.14
N ARG A 56 -4.77 -4.26 -15.95
CA ARG A 56 -6.15 -3.95 -15.56
C ARG A 56 -6.25 -3.16 -14.26
N TYR A 57 -5.25 -3.22 -13.40
CA TYR A 57 -5.32 -2.73 -12.03
C TYR A 57 -4.01 -2.05 -11.65
N GLU A 58 -4.14 -0.98 -10.88
CA GLU A 58 -3.03 -0.32 -10.21
C GLU A 58 -3.26 -0.45 -8.71
N ILE A 59 -2.21 -0.85 -7.99
CA ILE A 59 -2.24 -0.89 -6.53
C ILE A 59 -1.23 0.13 -6.03
N TYR A 60 -1.61 1.00 -5.11
CA TYR A 60 -0.74 2.00 -4.54
C TYR A 60 0.44 1.38 -3.80
N GLN A 61 1.62 1.99 -3.97
CA GLN A 61 2.66 1.97 -2.96
C GLN A 61 2.20 2.92 -1.85
N ILE A 62 1.57 2.37 -0.81
CA ILE A 62 0.89 3.17 0.21
C ILE A 62 1.85 4.05 1.02
N CYS A 63 3.10 3.63 1.25
CA CYS A 63 4.10 4.43 1.93
C CYS A 63 4.47 5.64 1.07
N TRP A 64 4.68 5.42 -0.22
CA TRP A 64 4.96 6.49 -1.18
C TRP A 64 3.82 7.51 -1.21
N PHE A 65 2.56 7.06 -1.26
CA PHE A 65 1.39 7.95 -1.22
C PHE A 65 1.26 8.68 0.12
N MET A 66 1.52 8.01 1.25
CA MET A 66 1.50 8.64 2.57
C MET A 66 2.54 9.76 2.73
N ILE A 67 3.67 9.66 2.02
CA ILE A 67 4.77 10.62 2.09
C ILE A 67 4.62 11.72 1.05
N ASN A 68 4.23 11.36 -0.18
CA ASN A 68 4.31 12.24 -1.35
C ASN A 68 2.95 12.78 -1.82
N SER A 69 1.83 12.23 -1.33
CA SER A 69 0.49 12.72 -1.68
C SER A 69 -0.11 13.55 -0.57
N SER A 70 -0.55 14.78 -0.90
CA SER A 70 -1.34 15.60 0.01
C SER A 70 -2.77 15.07 0.21
N ASP A 71 -3.27 14.29 -0.74
CA ASP A 71 -4.70 14.01 -0.86
C ASP A 71 -5.07 12.58 -0.43
N TYR A 72 -4.09 11.70 -0.21
CA TYR A 72 -4.35 10.30 0.13
C TYR A 72 -5.14 10.14 1.44
N MET A 73 -4.75 10.88 2.49
CA MET A 73 -5.48 10.88 3.76
C MET A 73 -6.91 11.42 3.60
N LEU A 74 -7.08 12.47 2.79
CA LEU A 74 -8.40 13.04 2.51
C LEU A 74 -9.28 12.06 1.73
N ALA A 75 -8.71 11.34 0.77
CA ALA A 75 -9.40 10.30 0.02
C ALA A 75 -9.83 9.14 0.94
N MET A 76 -8.96 8.74 1.87
CA MET A 76 -9.29 7.73 2.89
C MET A 76 -10.42 8.20 3.81
N GLU A 77 -10.34 9.41 4.37
CA GLU A 77 -11.43 10.01 5.16
C GLU A 77 -12.75 10.08 4.39
N SER A 78 -12.68 10.45 3.11
CA SER A 78 -13.85 10.49 2.22
C SER A 78 -14.42 9.10 1.97
N ALA A 79 -13.58 8.07 1.82
CA ALA A 79 -14.04 6.69 1.66
C ALA A 79 -14.80 6.20 2.91
N HIS A 80 -14.30 6.51 4.11
CA HIS A 80 -15.01 6.19 5.35
C HIS A 80 -16.34 6.94 5.47
N ALA A 81 -16.33 8.26 5.21
CA ALA A 81 -17.50 9.11 5.39
C ALA A 81 -18.59 8.89 4.33
N VAL A 82 -18.21 8.77 3.06
CA VAL A 82 -19.14 8.75 1.92
C VAL A 82 -19.59 7.32 1.60
N LEU A 83 -18.66 6.36 1.63
CA LEU A 83 -18.96 4.95 1.36
C LEU A 83 -19.36 4.17 2.63
N ASN A 84 -19.34 4.82 3.79
CA ASN A 84 -19.66 4.24 5.09
C ASN A 84 -18.81 2.98 5.39
N LEU A 85 -17.53 3.04 5.00
CA LEU A 85 -16.56 1.98 5.25
C LEU A 85 -15.97 2.11 6.66
N PRO A 86 -15.75 1.01 7.39
CA PRO A 86 -15.09 1.07 8.69
C PRO A 86 -13.68 1.67 8.60
N GLU A 87 -13.26 2.41 9.64
CA GLU A 87 -11.95 3.10 9.73
C GLU A 87 -10.74 2.17 9.58
N GLU A 88 -10.93 0.86 9.79
CA GLU A 88 -9.89 -0.15 9.58
C GLU A 88 -9.58 -0.44 8.09
N TYR A 89 -10.42 0.03 7.15
CA TYR A 89 -10.23 -0.23 5.72
C TYR A 89 -9.33 0.82 5.07
N ILE A 90 -8.15 0.40 4.62
CA ILE A 90 -7.20 1.28 3.93
C ILE A 90 -7.37 1.12 2.42
N PRO A 91 -7.71 2.18 1.67
CA PRO A 91 -7.74 2.19 0.20
C PRO A 91 -6.39 1.81 -0.41
N LEU A 92 -6.40 0.92 -1.40
CA LEU A 92 -5.19 0.53 -2.13
C LEU A 92 -5.19 0.99 -3.59
N ASP A 93 -6.24 1.69 -4.04
CA ASP A 93 -6.36 2.26 -5.38
C ASP A 93 -7.26 3.50 -5.39
N SER A 94 -7.52 4.04 -6.60
CA SER A 94 -8.34 5.23 -6.82
C SER A 94 -9.85 4.96 -6.98
N PHE A 95 -10.30 3.71 -6.86
CA PHE A 95 -11.68 3.28 -7.15
C PHE A 95 -12.14 3.51 -8.60
N GLU A 96 -11.21 3.64 -9.54
CA GLU A 96 -11.56 3.82 -10.96
C GLU A 96 -12.33 2.60 -11.50
N GLY A 97 -13.55 2.84 -11.99
CA GLY A 97 -14.41 1.80 -12.55
C GLY A 97 -15.45 1.21 -11.59
N GLU A 98 -15.79 1.91 -10.51
CA GLU A 98 -16.84 1.55 -9.53
C GLU A 98 -16.49 0.35 -8.61
N TYR A 99 -15.23 -0.04 -8.56
CA TYR A 99 -14.70 -1.02 -7.60
C TYR A 99 -13.31 -0.56 -7.15
N GLY A 100 -12.83 -1.10 -6.03
CA GLY A 100 -11.43 -0.94 -5.66
C GLY A 100 -10.95 -1.89 -4.59
N PHE A 101 -9.65 -1.88 -4.37
CA PHE A 101 -8.95 -2.73 -3.43
C PHE A 101 -8.81 -2.05 -2.07
N PHE A 102 -8.95 -2.84 -1.01
CA PHE A 102 -8.75 -2.38 0.36
C PHE A 102 -7.95 -3.39 1.16
N TYR A 103 -7.20 -2.88 2.14
CA TYR A 103 -6.60 -3.68 3.20
C TYR A 103 -7.37 -3.50 4.51
N LYS A 104 -7.42 -4.54 5.34
CA LYS A 104 -8.04 -4.56 6.67
C LYS A 104 -7.12 -5.29 7.64
#